data_AF-A0A6M0J8E6-F1
#
_entry.id   AF-A0A6M0J8E6-F1
#
_cell.length_a   1.000
_cell.length_b   1.000
_cell.length_c   1.000
_cell.angle_alpha   90.00
_cell.angle_beta   90.00
_cell.angle_gamma   90.00
#
_symmetry.space_group_name_H-M   'P 1'
#
loop_
_entity.id
_entity.type
_entity.pdbx_description
1 polymer ?
#
loop_
_entity_poly.entity_id
_entity_poly.type
_entity_poly.pdbx_seq_one_letter_code
_entity_poly.pdbx_strand_id
1 'polypeptide(L)'
;MASFIGRFETVKQYFNLDQYGMEIAEKCLFEKKMTVLCPVKNDIEVPAFLLPSLKNNHILLFATHLTGLQQLCLQFPSLYVSSGNVTTMEPQQFCTDVQAQFKEFGNTEFRLLLVDGDHLRDRHQRHGSTTMVAISPTGNFSVKRKGIQQLHPLTV
;
A
#
# COMPACT_ATOMS: atom_id res chain seq x y z
N MET A 1 -8.91 -5.38 3.22
CA MET A 1 -7.85 -5.68 2.24
C MET A 1 -6.59 -4.98 2.70
N ALA A 2 -5.49 -5.72 2.83
CA ALA A 2 -4.19 -5.16 3.15
C ALA A 2 -3.35 -5.04 1.87
N SER A 3 -2.36 -4.16 1.86
CA SER A 3 -1.46 -3.96 0.71
C SER A 3 -0.22 -4.81 0.90
N PHE A 4 0.24 -5.49 -0.14
CA PHE A 4 1.50 -6.22 -0.12
C PHE A 4 2.66 -5.22 -0.17
N ILE A 5 3.68 -5.41 0.68
CA ILE A 5 4.84 -4.50 0.80
C ILE A 5 6.19 -5.14 0.43
N GLY A 6 6.18 -6.36 -0.11
CA GLY A 6 7.38 -7.04 -0.58
C GLY A 6 7.92 -6.51 -1.91
N ARG A 7 8.94 -7.17 -2.44
CA ARG A 7 9.63 -6.77 -3.68
C ARG A 7 8.70 -6.90 -4.89
N PHE A 8 8.56 -5.84 -5.68
CA PHE A 8 7.72 -5.84 -6.89
C PHE A 8 8.12 -6.98 -7.86
N GLU A 9 9.41 -7.23 -7.99
CA GLU A 9 10.00 -8.26 -8.83
C GLU A 9 9.54 -9.67 -8.46
N THR A 10 9.18 -9.91 -7.20
CA THR A 10 8.70 -11.23 -6.74
C THR A 10 7.26 -11.51 -7.16
N VAL A 11 6.50 -10.46 -7.50
CA VAL A 11 5.07 -10.55 -7.76
C VAL A 11 4.67 -10.12 -9.17
N LYS A 12 5.55 -9.43 -9.91
CA LYS A 12 5.23 -8.91 -11.24
C LYS A 12 4.78 -9.96 -12.26
N GLN A 13 5.28 -11.20 -12.11
CA GLN A 13 4.89 -12.33 -12.95
C GLN A 13 3.38 -12.65 -12.93
N TYR A 14 2.67 -12.24 -11.86
CA TYR A 14 1.24 -12.49 -11.70
C TYR A 14 0.35 -11.41 -12.34
N PHE A 15 0.93 -10.30 -12.79
CA PHE A 15 0.16 -9.15 -13.29
C PHE A 15 -0.14 -9.24 -14.78
N ASN A 16 -1.36 -8.84 -15.14
CA ASN A 16 -1.80 -8.65 -16.51
C ASN A 16 -1.45 -7.23 -16.98
N LEU A 17 -0.15 -6.97 -17.11
CA LEU A 17 0.39 -5.69 -17.60
C LEU A 17 1.35 -5.99 -18.75
N ASP A 18 1.29 -5.19 -19.82
CA ASP A 18 2.34 -5.15 -20.81
C ASP A 18 3.61 -4.46 -20.26
N GLN A 19 4.65 -4.36 -21.08
CA GLN A 19 5.90 -3.73 -20.67
C GLN A 19 5.68 -2.29 -20.15
N TYR A 20 4.88 -1.50 -20.86
CA TYR A 20 4.60 -0.12 -20.48
C TYR A 20 3.77 -0.05 -19.20
N GLY A 21 2.79 -0.93 -19.03
CA GLY A 21 2.01 -1.05 -17.79
C GLY A 21 2.87 -1.41 -16.59
N MET A 22 3.88 -2.28 -16.76
CA MET A 22 4.85 -2.59 -15.72
C MET A 22 5.69 -1.37 -15.36
N GLU A 23 6.23 -0.65 -16.35
CA GLU A 23 7.02 0.57 -16.14
C GLU A 23 6.22 1.64 -15.37
N ILE A 24 4.95 1.85 -15.74
CA ILE A 24 4.07 2.80 -15.05
C ILE A 24 3.76 2.34 -13.62
N ALA A 25 3.52 1.04 -13.39
CA ALA A 25 3.30 0.50 -12.05
C ALA A 25 4.53 0.71 -11.15
N GLU A 26 5.73 0.39 -11.64
CA GLU A 26 7.00 0.60 -10.91
C GLU A 26 7.23 2.09 -10.61
N LYS A 27 7.04 2.98 -11.60
CA LYS A 27 7.16 4.43 -11.42
C LYS A 27 6.18 4.97 -10.37
N CYS A 28 4.93 4.51 -10.39
CA CYS A 28 3.93 4.89 -9.41
C CYS A 28 4.31 4.44 -8.00
N LEU A 29 4.80 3.19 -7.88
CA LEU A 29 5.18 2.62 -6.59
C LEU A 29 6.44 3.29 -6.04
N PHE A 30 7.55 3.30 -6.77
CA PHE A 30 8.85 3.66 -6.22
C PHE A 30 9.18 5.15 -6.30
N GLU A 31 8.90 5.80 -7.44
CA GLU A 31 9.20 7.23 -7.60
C GLU A 31 8.10 8.10 -7.00
N LYS A 32 6.84 7.77 -7.30
CA LYS A 32 5.70 8.59 -6.88
C LYS A 32 5.17 8.21 -5.50
N LYS A 33 5.63 7.10 -4.92
CA LYS A 33 5.26 6.68 -3.56
C LYS A 33 3.76 6.41 -3.38
N MET A 34 3.10 5.94 -4.43
CA MET A 34 1.67 5.67 -4.44
C MET A 34 1.36 4.23 -4.04
N THR A 35 0.11 3.97 -3.66
CA THR A 35 -0.41 2.61 -3.56
C THR A 35 -1.01 2.21 -4.90
N VAL A 36 -0.61 1.05 -5.43
CA VAL A 36 -0.88 0.65 -6.80
C VAL A 36 -1.73 -0.61 -6.82
N LEU A 37 -2.83 -0.60 -7.56
CA LEU A 37 -3.63 -1.78 -7.90
C LEU A 37 -3.16 -2.30 -9.26
N CYS A 38 -2.59 -3.50 -9.28
CA CYS A 38 -2.18 -4.19 -10.48
C CYS A 38 -3.19 -5.30 -10.82
N PRO A 39 -3.71 -5.36 -12.06
CA PRO A 39 -4.63 -6.42 -12.48
C PRO A 39 -3.88 -7.75 -12.53
N VAL A 40 -4.56 -8.83 -12.17
CA VAL A 40 -4.01 -10.20 -12.21
C VAL A 40 -4.33 -10.86 -13.55
N LYS A 41 -3.47 -11.76 -14.03
CA LYS A 41 -3.77 -12.60 -15.20
C LYS A 41 -4.97 -13.52 -14.92
N ASN A 42 -5.83 -13.71 -15.91
CA ASN A 42 -7.07 -14.49 -15.73
C ASN A 42 -6.83 -16.01 -15.71
N ASP A 43 -5.70 -16.46 -16.23
CA ASP A 43 -5.34 -17.86 -16.49
C ASP A 43 -4.37 -18.44 -15.44
N ILE A 44 -4.19 -17.74 -14.31
CA ILE A 44 -3.28 -18.16 -13.24
C ILE A 44 -4.01 -18.28 -11.90
N GLU A 45 -3.58 -19.23 -11.09
CA GLU A 45 -3.93 -19.25 -9.67
C GLU A 45 -3.08 -18.21 -8.92
N VAL A 46 -3.74 -17.34 -8.15
CA VAL A 46 -3.05 -16.37 -7.30
C VAL A 46 -2.45 -17.11 -6.11
N PRO A 47 -1.14 -17.03 -5.86
CA PRO A 47 -0.51 -17.66 -4.71
C PRO A 47 -1.17 -17.25 -3.39
N ALA A 48 -1.24 -18.18 -2.44
CA ALA A 48 -1.87 -17.95 -1.12
C ALA A 48 -1.35 -16.69 -0.41
N PHE A 49 -0.06 -16.38 -0.55
CA PHE A 49 0.56 -15.20 0.04
C PHE A 49 0.14 -13.88 -0.62
N LEU A 50 -0.56 -13.88 -1.74
CA LEU A 50 -1.10 -12.64 -2.34
C LEU A 50 -2.58 -12.43 -2.05
N LEU A 51 -3.27 -13.46 -1.54
CA LEU A 51 -4.71 -13.40 -1.26
C LEU A 51 -5.11 -12.26 -0.30
N PRO A 52 -4.35 -11.92 0.77
CA PRO A 52 -4.71 -10.78 1.64
C PRO A 52 -4.73 -9.42 0.93
N SER A 53 -4.05 -9.33 -0.21
CA SER A 53 -3.95 -8.15 -1.07
C SER A 53 -4.77 -8.21 -2.34
N LEU A 54 -5.46 -9.33 -2.58
CA LEU A 54 -6.34 -9.50 -3.72
C LEU A 54 -7.72 -8.87 -3.45
N LYS A 55 -8.18 -8.03 -4.37
CA LYS A 55 -9.58 -7.55 -4.41
C LYS A 55 -9.98 -7.26 -5.85
N ASN A 56 -11.15 -7.75 -6.24
CA ASN A 56 -11.74 -7.52 -7.57
C ASN A 56 -10.73 -7.80 -8.70
N ASN A 57 -10.01 -8.93 -8.64
CA ASN A 57 -8.96 -9.33 -9.58
C ASN A 57 -7.75 -8.37 -9.68
N HIS A 58 -7.47 -7.60 -8.62
CA HIS A 58 -6.29 -6.74 -8.53
C HIS A 58 -5.53 -7.03 -7.23
N ILE A 59 -4.20 -7.02 -7.31
CA ILE A 59 -3.32 -7.01 -6.14
C ILE A 59 -3.03 -5.57 -5.76
N LEU A 60 -3.28 -5.22 -4.50
CA LEU A 60 -2.90 -3.94 -3.92
C LEU A 60 -1.46 -3.99 -3.43
N LEU A 61 -0.62 -3.11 -3.98
CA LEU A 61 0.78 -2.93 -3.64
C LEU A 61 0.98 -1.61 -2.90
N PHE A 62 1.76 -1.63 -1.82
CA PHE A 62 2.16 -0.43 -1.10
C PHE A 62 3.66 -0.22 -1.20
N ALA A 63 4.02 1.05 -1.39
CA ALA A 63 5.39 1.43 -1.61
C ALA A 63 6.17 1.59 -0.30
N THR A 64 7.13 0.70 -0.07
CA THR A 64 7.95 0.68 1.14
C THR A 64 9.13 1.63 0.99
N HIS A 65 9.04 2.83 1.57
CA HIS A 65 10.11 3.84 1.48
C HIS A 65 10.93 4.02 2.75
N LEU A 66 10.46 3.49 3.89
CA LEU A 66 11.23 3.53 5.13
C LEU A 66 12.27 2.40 5.07
N THR A 67 13.56 2.76 5.15
CA THR A 67 14.67 1.81 5.07
C THR A 67 14.52 0.64 6.06
N GLY A 68 14.07 0.91 7.29
CA GLY A 68 13.81 -0.14 8.28
C GLY A 68 12.73 -1.13 7.86
N LEU A 69 11.66 -0.66 7.19
CA LEU A 69 10.63 -1.55 6.65
C LEU A 69 11.15 -2.37 5.47
N GLN A 70 12.03 -1.79 4.63
CA GLN A 70 12.64 -2.54 3.52
C GLN A 70 13.46 -3.74 4.02
N GLN A 71 14.20 -3.57 5.13
CA GLN A 71 14.93 -4.68 5.76
C GLN A 71 13.98 -5.78 6.27
N LEU A 72 12.85 -5.41 6.86
CA LEU A 72 11.83 -6.38 7.27
C LEU A 72 11.25 -7.12 6.06
N CYS A 73 11.00 -6.45 4.94
CA CYS A 73 10.52 -7.10 3.71
C CYS A 73 11.53 -8.09 3.10
N LEU A 74 12.83 -7.96 3.40
CA LEU A 74 13.84 -8.94 3.00
C LEU A 74 13.80 -10.20 3.88
N GLN A 75 13.46 -10.04 5.16
CA GLN A 75 13.38 -11.14 6.12
C GLN A 75 12.05 -11.89 6.04
N PHE A 76 10.96 -11.17 5.75
CA PHE A 76 9.60 -11.68 5.72
C PHE A 76 9.01 -11.47 4.32
N PRO A 77 8.94 -12.53 3.48
CA PRO A 77 8.50 -12.41 2.09
C PRO A 77 7.01 -12.12 1.93
N SER A 78 6.23 -12.19 3.03
CA SER A 78 4.78 -12.01 3.04
C SER A 78 4.40 -11.02 4.14
N LEU A 79 4.68 -9.75 3.88
CA LEU A 79 4.25 -8.65 4.73
C LEU A 79 3.13 -7.85 4.06
N TYR A 80 2.19 -7.43 4.90
CA TYR A 80 1.04 -6.65 4.48
C TYR A 80 0.85 -5.46 5.40
N VAL A 81 0.39 -4.36 4.83
CA VAL A 81 0.07 -3.15 5.59
C VAL A 81 -1.31 -2.63 5.23
N SER A 82 -1.97 -2.06 6.22
CA SER A 82 -3.11 -1.18 6.03
C SER A 82 -2.83 0.14 6.73
N SER A 83 -3.69 1.14 6.51
CA SER A 83 -3.69 2.32 7.36
C SER A 83 -3.85 1.90 8.83
N GLY A 84 -3.13 2.59 9.73
CA GLY A 84 -3.11 2.30 11.16
C GLY A 84 -4.34 2.84 11.89
N ASN A 85 -5.52 2.43 11.45
CA ASN A 85 -6.80 2.83 12.04
C ASN A 85 -7.76 1.65 12.09
N VAL A 86 -8.75 1.74 12.98
CA VAL A 86 -9.85 0.77 13.01
C VAL A 86 -10.66 0.89 11.72
N THR A 87 -11.16 -0.24 11.21
CA THR A 87 -11.93 -0.30 9.97
C THR A 87 -13.11 0.68 10.04
N THR A 88 -13.42 1.36 8.93
CA THR A 88 -14.42 2.45 8.80
C THR A 88 -14.17 3.73 9.60
N MET A 89 -13.16 3.78 10.46
CA MET A 89 -12.82 4.99 11.21
C MET A 89 -11.88 5.90 10.43
N GLU A 90 -11.97 7.20 10.70
CA GLU A 90 -11.01 8.17 10.17
C GLU A 90 -9.60 7.94 10.76
N PRO A 91 -8.54 8.08 9.94
CA PRO A 91 -7.17 7.97 10.42
C PRO A 91 -6.83 9.05 11.44
N GLN A 92 -6.21 8.64 12.54
CA GLN A 92 -5.69 9.55 13.56
C GLN A 92 -4.20 9.83 13.33
N GLN A 93 -3.72 11.00 13.78
CA GLN A 93 -2.35 11.45 13.52
C GLN A 93 -1.40 11.25 14.69
N PHE A 94 -1.92 11.25 15.91
CA PHE A 94 -1.12 11.08 17.12
C PHE A 94 -1.25 9.65 17.61
N CYS A 95 -0.15 9.09 18.13
CA CYS A 95 -0.12 7.74 18.65
C CYS A 95 -1.15 7.52 19.75
N THR A 96 -1.39 8.53 20.60
CA THR A 96 -2.40 8.50 21.67
C THR A 96 -3.82 8.33 21.14
N ASP A 97 -4.14 9.02 20.03
CA ASP A 97 -5.48 8.99 19.42
C ASP A 97 -5.70 7.67 18.68
N VAL A 98 -4.66 7.14 18.02
CA VAL A 98 -4.69 5.79 17.44
C VAL A 98 -4.90 4.76 18.55
N GLN A 99 -4.18 4.86 19.66
CA GLN A 99 -4.34 3.96 20.81
C GLN A 99 -5.77 4.01 21.36
N ALA A 100 -6.32 5.20 21.58
CA ALA A 100 -7.68 5.38 22.07
C ALA A 100 -8.70 4.72 21.11
N GLN A 101 -8.55 4.98 19.81
CA GLN A 101 -9.41 4.41 18.79
C GLN A 101 -9.39 2.87 18.80
N PHE A 102 -8.22 2.23 18.87
CA PHE A 102 -8.14 0.77 18.94
C PHE A 102 -8.59 0.20 20.28
N LYS A 103 -8.46 0.92 21.40
CA LYS A 103 -9.01 0.48 22.69
C LYS A 103 -10.54 0.48 22.70
N GLU A 104 -11.15 1.48 22.06
CA GLU A 104 -12.60 1.67 22.07
C GLU A 104 -13.30 0.81 21.00
N PHE A 105 -12.74 0.74 19.79
CA PHE A 105 -13.39 0.14 18.63
C PHE A 105 -12.61 -1.03 18.01
N GLY A 106 -11.41 -1.33 18.51
CA GLY A 106 -10.61 -2.45 18.01
C GLY A 106 -11.18 -3.79 18.44
N ASN A 107 -10.83 -4.84 17.70
CA ASN A 107 -11.15 -6.21 18.10
C ASN A 107 -10.21 -6.64 19.25
N THR A 108 -10.81 -6.99 20.38
CA THR A 108 -10.14 -7.35 21.65
C THR A 108 -9.37 -8.68 21.59
N GLU A 109 -9.61 -9.52 20.58
CA GLU A 109 -8.86 -10.76 20.36
C GLU A 109 -7.45 -10.50 19.81
N PHE A 110 -7.19 -9.31 19.24
CA PHE A 110 -5.88 -8.96 18.73
C PHE A 110 -5.05 -8.22 19.78
N ARG A 111 -3.77 -8.59 19.88
CA ARG A 111 -2.79 -7.82 20.64
C ARG A 111 -2.32 -6.64 19.80
N LEU A 112 -2.59 -5.43 20.28
CA LEU A 112 -2.09 -4.22 19.66
C LEU A 112 -0.66 -3.92 20.15
N LEU A 113 0.30 -3.95 19.23
CA LEU A 113 1.61 -3.35 19.43
C LEU A 113 1.62 -1.96 18.77
N LEU A 114 1.90 -0.92 19.55
CA LEU A 114 2.05 0.44 19.06
C LEU A 114 3.51 0.86 19.11
N VAL A 115 3.96 1.50 18.03
CA VAL A 115 5.28 2.14 17.95
C VAL A 115 5.03 3.64 17.87
N ASP A 116 5.38 4.37 18.93
CA ASP A 116 5.23 5.82 18.99
C ASP A 116 6.34 6.52 18.20
N GLY A 117 5.96 7.07 17.05
CA GLY A 117 6.81 7.87 16.18
C GLY A 117 6.46 9.35 16.16
N ASP A 118 5.61 9.84 17.06
CA ASP A 118 5.07 11.22 16.99
C ASP A 118 6.19 12.28 17.03
N HIS A 119 7.26 12.00 17.77
CA HIS A 119 8.44 12.87 17.89
C HIS A 119 9.29 12.94 16.60
N LEU A 120 9.15 11.97 15.69
CA LEU A 120 9.84 11.95 14.39
C LEU A 120 9.07 12.74 13.32
N ARG A 121 7.84 13.19 13.61
CA ARG A 121 7.01 13.93 12.66
C ARG A 121 7.39 15.40 12.62
N ASP A 122 7.81 15.86 11.46
CA ASP A 122 7.83 17.29 11.14
C ASP A 122 6.38 17.77 10.93
N ARG A 123 5.88 18.60 11.85
CA ARG A 123 4.50 19.12 11.83
C ARG A 123 4.28 20.17 10.74
N HIS A 124 5.33 20.71 10.16
CA HIS A 124 5.23 21.70 9.08
C HIS A 124 5.18 21.05 7.71
N GLN A 125 5.52 19.75 7.61
CA GLN A 125 5.41 19.00 6.38
C GLN A 125 4.01 18.41 6.21
N ARG A 126 3.54 18.39 4.96
CA ARG A 126 2.30 17.71 4.62
C ARG A 126 2.44 16.22 4.93
N HIS A 127 1.45 15.66 5.62
CA HIS A 127 1.33 14.23 5.86
C HIS A 127 -0.08 13.75 5.48
N GLY A 128 -0.21 12.46 5.19
CA GLY A 128 -1.49 11.87 4.80
C GLY A 128 -1.34 10.49 4.19
N SER A 129 -2.48 9.82 3.99
CA SER A 129 -2.52 8.53 3.30
C SER A 129 -2.05 8.67 1.86
N THR A 130 -1.47 7.59 1.32
CA THR A 130 -1.08 7.50 -0.08
C THR A 130 -2.28 7.63 -1.01
N THR A 131 -2.05 8.33 -2.12
CA THR A 131 -2.90 8.28 -3.32
C THR A 131 -2.89 6.84 -3.83
N MET A 132 -4.07 6.32 -4.13
CA MET A 132 -4.27 4.97 -4.66
C MET A 132 -4.65 5.05 -6.13
N VAL A 133 -3.91 4.36 -6.97
CA VAL A 133 -4.16 4.28 -8.42
C VAL A 133 -4.34 2.82 -8.83
N ALA A 134 -5.17 2.58 -9.85
CA ALA A 134 -5.20 1.30 -10.55
C ALA A 134 -4.63 1.47 -11.95
N ILE A 135 -3.77 0.52 -12.36
CA ILE A 135 -3.10 0.53 -13.66
C ILE A 135 -3.85 -0.43 -14.59
N SER A 136 -4.17 0.02 -15.81
CA SER A 136 -4.73 -0.83 -16.85
C SER A 136 -3.63 -1.74 -17.44
N PRO A 137 -4.00 -2.83 -18.15
CA PRO A 137 -3.02 -3.67 -18.84
C PRO A 137 -2.04 -2.91 -19.73
N THR A 138 -2.47 -1.78 -20.29
CA THR A 138 -1.71 -0.91 -21.21
C THR A 138 -1.18 0.37 -20.56
N GLY A 139 -1.08 0.43 -19.22
CA GLY A 139 -0.42 1.55 -18.51
C GLY A 139 -1.26 2.80 -18.28
N ASN A 140 -2.55 2.84 -18.64
CA ASN A 140 -3.42 3.94 -18.22
C ASN A 140 -3.69 3.81 -16.73
N PHE A 141 -3.55 4.91 -15.97
CA PHE A 141 -3.90 4.89 -14.54
C PHE A 141 -5.24 5.56 -14.27
N SER A 142 -5.96 5.02 -13.28
CA SER A 142 -7.19 5.61 -12.74
C SER A 142 -7.07 5.83 -11.25
N VAL A 143 -7.47 7.00 -10.78
CA VAL A 143 -7.41 7.35 -9.35
C VAL A 143 -8.55 6.65 -8.62
N LYS A 144 -8.22 5.79 -7.66
CA LYS A 144 -9.19 5.12 -6.79
C LYS A 144 -9.38 5.86 -5.47
N ARG A 145 -8.34 6.54 -4.99
CA ARG A 145 -8.40 7.41 -3.81
C ARG A 145 -7.38 8.53 -3.95
N LYS A 146 -7.81 9.78 -3.75
CA LYS A 146 -6.90 10.92 -3.64
C LYS A 146 -6.22 10.88 -2.26
N GLY A 147 -4.91 11.09 -2.23
CA GLY A 147 -4.11 11.12 -1.01
C GLY A 147 -3.11 12.26 -1.02
N ILE A 148 -1.97 12.06 -0.35
CA ILE A 148 -0.94 13.09 -0.18
C ILE A 148 -0.25 13.47 -1.50
N GLN A 149 -0.04 12.52 -2.41
CA GLN A 149 0.60 12.78 -3.69
C GLN A 149 -0.30 13.63 -4.60
N GLN A 150 0.24 14.73 -5.13
CA GLN A 150 -0.38 15.46 -6.23
C GLN A 150 -0.12 14.72 -7.54
N LEU A 151 -1.20 14.41 -8.26
CA LEU A 151 -1.13 13.77 -9.57
C LEU A 151 -0.81 14.83 -10.62
N HIS A 152 0.42 14.82 -11.11
CA HIS A 152 0.78 15.47 -12.36
C HIS A 152 0.72 14.41 -13.47
N PRO A 153 0.43 14.77 -14.74
CA PRO A 153 0.55 13.83 -15.84
C PRO A 153 1.91 13.14 -15.78
N LEU A 154 1.91 11.81 -15.76
CA LEU A 154 3.14 11.04 -15.91
C LEU A 154 3.52 11.12 -17.38
N THR A 155 4.19 12.21 -17.78
CA THR A 155 4.93 12.22 -19.03
C THR A 155 6.11 11.26 -18.87
N VAL A 156 6.22 10.33 -19.83
CA VAL A 156 7.45 9.60 -20.13
C VAL A 156 8.26 10.47 -21.08
#